data_AF-A0A935GFQ3-F1
#
_entry.id   AF-A0A935GFQ3-F1
#
_cell.length_a   1.000
_cell.length_b   1.000
_cell.length_c   1.000
_cell.angle_alpha   90.00
_cell.angle_beta   90.00
_cell.angle_gamma   90.00
#
_symmetry.space_group_name_H-M   'P 1'
#
loop_
_entity.id
_entity.type
_entity.pdbx_description
1 polymer ?
#
loop_
_entity_poly.entity_id
_entity_poly.type
_entity_poly.pdbx_seq_one_letter_code
_entity_poly.pdbx_strand_id
1 'polypeptide(L)'
;MKKIVENTSKYLAMSKEENKEFLDNLYSLMKKLEADVVDYQGLKILSAPPLCPDCRSNHIIKNGLQNGMQNYRCKDCGRQFRVTTGTFVYRLQKKEKCWITSDVW
;
A
#
# COMPACT_ATOMS: atom_id res chain seq x y z
N MET A 1 -8.43 -6.51 -10.06
CA MET A 1 -7.52 -7.21 -9.13
C MET A 1 -7.68 -8.72 -9.08
N LYS A 2 -8.89 -9.31 -9.19
CA LYS A 2 -9.02 -10.78 -9.32
C LYS A 2 -8.25 -11.37 -10.52
N LYS A 3 -8.16 -10.62 -11.63
CA LYS A 3 -7.46 -11.01 -12.86
C LYS A 3 -5.92 -10.89 -12.84
N ILE A 4 -5.30 -10.26 -11.84
CA ILE A 4 -3.83 -10.09 -11.81
C ILE A 4 -3.14 -11.30 -11.17
N VAL A 5 -3.87 -12.09 -10.39
CA VAL A 5 -3.35 -13.25 -9.65
C VAL A 5 -4.33 -14.41 -9.75
N GLU A 6 -4.82 -14.72 -10.95
CA GLU A 6 -5.65 -15.91 -11.18
C GLU A 6 -4.92 -17.21 -10.85
N ASN A 7 -3.60 -17.17 -10.62
CA ASN A 7 -2.87 -18.35 -10.20
C ASN A 7 -1.67 -17.98 -9.31
N THR A 8 -1.92 -17.61 -8.06
CA THR A 8 -0.88 -17.40 -7.04
C THR A 8 0.03 -18.62 -6.92
N SER A 9 -0.53 -19.82 -7.09
CA SER A 9 0.21 -21.08 -7.12
C SER A 9 1.17 -21.17 -8.32
N LYS A 10 0.77 -20.69 -9.51
CA LYS A 10 1.66 -20.61 -10.67
C LYS A 10 2.80 -19.62 -10.44
N TYR A 11 2.53 -18.42 -9.91
CA TYR A 11 3.57 -17.44 -9.59
C TYR A 11 4.60 -18.01 -8.60
N LEU A 12 4.14 -18.69 -7.55
CA LEU A 12 5.01 -19.36 -6.58
C LEU A 12 5.79 -20.54 -7.18
N ALA A 13 5.32 -21.10 -8.30
CA ALA A 13 5.95 -22.23 -9.00
C ALA A 13 6.81 -21.83 -10.20
N MET A 14 6.93 -20.53 -10.51
CA MET A 14 7.74 -20.04 -11.64
C MET A 14 9.23 -20.31 -11.42
N SER A 15 9.94 -20.61 -12.50
CA SER A 15 11.41 -20.73 -12.47
C SER A 15 12.07 -19.38 -12.13
N LYS A 16 13.36 -19.37 -11.81
CA LYS A 16 14.09 -18.13 -11.53
C LYS A 16 14.11 -17.22 -12.76
N GLU A 17 14.22 -17.82 -13.95
CA GLU A 17 14.27 -17.14 -15.24
C GLU A 17 12.92 -16.49 -15.57
N GLU A 18 11.82 -17.23 -15.44
CA GLU A 18 10.47 -16.72 -15.67
C GLU A 18 10.12 -15.61 -14.66
N ASN A 19 10.51 -15.76 -13.40
CA ASN A 19 10.30 -14.74 -12.37
C ASN A 19 11.06 -13.44 -12.70
N LYS A 20 12.30 -13.57 -13.19
CA LYS A 20 13.09 -12.41 -13.61
C LYS A 20 12.44 -11.69 -14.79
N GLU A 21 12.03 -12.43 -15.82
CA GLU A 21 11.34 -11.85 -16.99
C GLU A 21 10.05 -11.12 -16.57
N PHE A 22 9.28 -11.70 -15.65
CA PHE A 22 8.10 -11.03 -15.08
C PHE A 22 8.45 -9.71 -14.39
N LEU A 23 9.48 -9.69 -13.55
CA LEU A 23 9.89 -8.48 -12.83
C LEU A 23 10.41 -7.38 -13.78
N ASP A 24 11.16 -7.75 -14.82
CA ASP A 24 11.65 -6.82 -15.84
C ASP A 24 10.50 -6.21 -16.66
N ASN A 25 9.49 -7.02 -17.01
CA ASN A 25 8.27 -6.57 -17.67
C ASN A 25 7.44 -5.64 -16.77
N LEU A 26 7.29 -5.98 -15.49
CA LEU A 26 6.59 -5.14 -14.51
C LEU A 26 7.30 -3.78 -14.35
N TYR A 27 8.62 -3.77 -14.23
CA TYR A 27 9.43 -2.55 -14.14
C TYR A 27 9.23 -1.65 -15.37
N SER A 28 9.27 -2.24 -16.57
CA SER A 28 9.09 -1.52 -17.84
C SER A 28 7.69 -0.90 -17.94
N LEU A 29 6.65 -1.63 -17.51
CA LEU A 29 5.28 -1.13 -17.46
C LEU A 29 5.13 0.02 -16.47
N MET A 30 5.66 -0.11 -15.26
CA MET A 30 5.62 0.94 -14.24
C MET A 30 6.28 2.22 -14.74
N LYS A 31 7.46 2.09 -15.37
CA LYS A 31 8.19 3.22 -15.95
C LYS A 31 7.38 3.91 -17.06
N LYS A 32 6.71 3.15 -17.94
CA LYS A 32 5.87 3.69 -19.02
C LYS A 32 4.66 4.47 -18.49
N LEU A 33 4.13 4.07 -17.34
CA LEU A 33 2.99 4.72 -16.70
C LEU A 33 3.38 5.86 -15.76
N GLU A 34 4.67 6.20 -15.68
CA GLU A 34 5.23 7.14 -14.68
C GLU A 34 4.83 6.78 -13.24
N ALA A 35 4.65 5.48 -12.99
CA ALA A 35 4.22 4.94 -11.71
C ALA A 35 5.41 4.40 -10.90
N ASP A 36 5.32 4.49 -9.58
CA ASP A 36 6.26 3.94 -8.63
C ASP A 36 5.59 3.09 -7.55
N VAL A 37 6.41 2.48 -6.69
CA VAL A 37 5.95 1.59 -5.63
C VAL A 37 5.05 2.29 -4.60
N VAL A 38 5.17 3.61 -4.45
CA VAL A 38 4.40 4.43 -3.51
C VAL A 38 2.98 4.69 -4.05
N ASP A 39 2.73 4.56 -5.35
CA ASP A 39 1.37 4.63 -5.91
C ASP A 39 0.45 3.51 -5.39
N TYR A 40 1.03 2.41 -4.87
CA TYR A 40 0.30 1.41 -4.09
C TYR A 40 -0.52 2.05 -2.96
N GLN A 41 0.01 3.09 -2.31
CA GLN A 41 -0.68 3.73 -1.18
C GLN A 41 -2.03 4.30 -1.62
N GLY A 42 -2.08 4.98 -2.78
CA GLY A 42 -3.32 5.51 -3.36
C GLY A 42 -4.26 4.40 -3.82
N LEU A 43 -3.73 3.40 -4.54
CA LEU A 43 -4.52 2.25 -5.01
C LEU A 43 -5.13 1.45 -3.85
N LYS A 44 -4.38 1.27 -2.76
CA LYS A 44 -4.84 0.53 -1.58
C LYS A 44 -6.03 1.21 -0.92
N ILE A 45 -6.03 2.54 -0.84
CA ILE A 45 -7.16 3.34 -0.34
C ILE A 45 -8.43 3.09 -1.17
N LEU A 46 -8.29 3.00 -2.49
CA LEU A 46 -9.41 2.80 -3.42
C LEU A 46 -9.92 1.36 -3.45
N SER A 47 -9.13 0.39 -2.97
CA SER A 47 -9.38 -1.04 -3.21
C SER A 47 -10.45 -1.66 -2.31
N ALA A 48 -10.52 -1.27 -1.04
CA ALA A 48 -11.45 -1.82 -0.06
C ALA A 48 -11.44 -0.96 1.22
N PRO A 49 -12.53 -0.99 2.02
CA PRO A 49 -12.51 -0.44 3.37
C PRO A 49 -11.37 -1.04 4.20
N PRO A 50 -10.68 -0.24 5.02
CA PRO A 50 -9.61 -0.75 5.88
C PRO A 50 -10.17 -1.73 6.93
N LEU A 51 -9.43 -2.80 7.19
CA LEU A 51 -9.63 -3.67 8.35
C LEU A 51 -8.58 -3.35 9.40
N CYS A 52 -8.90 -3.57 10.67
CA CYS A 52 -7.93 -3.41 11.74
C CYS A 52 -6.77 -4.40 11.53
N PRO A 53 -5.50 -3.95 11.52
CA PRO A 53 -4.36 -4.85 11.34
C PRO A 53 -4.19 -5.83 12.52
N ASP A 54 -4.58 -5.41 13.73
CA ASP A 54 -4.38 -6.22 14.94
C ASP A 54 -5.49 -7.26 15.14
N CYS A 55 -6.77 -6.87 15.07
CA CYS A 55 -7.91 -7.75 15.35
C CYS A 55 -8.77 -8.12 14.12
N ARG A 56 -8.46 -7.59 12.93
CA ARG A 56 -9.22 -7.77 11.67
C ARG A 56 -10.68 -7.30 11.67
N SER A 57 -11.13 -6.63 12.72
CA SER A 57 -12.45 -5.97 12.74
C SER A 57 -12.60 -4.95 11.61
N ASN A 58 -13.82 -4.83 11.09
CA ASN A 58 -14.23 -3.80 10.13
C ASN A 58 -14.87 -2.57 10.80
N HIS A 59 -14.97 -2.53 12.13
CA HIS A 59 -15.49 -1.38 12.89
C HIS A 59 -14.44 -0.26 12.96
N ILE A 60 -14.23 0.41 11.83
CA ILE A 60 -13.17 1.39 11.64
C ILE A 60 -13.76 2.79 11.47
N ILE A 61 -13.23 3.75 12.24
CA ILE A 61 -13.55 5.18 12.12
C ILE A 61 -12.35 5.97 11.61
N LYS A 62 -12.62 7.11 10.96
CA LYS A 62 -11.60 8.12 10.65
C LYS A 62 -11.19 8.83 11.94
N ASN A 63 -9.89 8.93 12.19
CA ASN A 63 -9.29 9.52 13.39
C ASN A 63 -8.28 10.61 13.03
N GLY A 64 -8.75 11.61 12.26
CA GLY A 64 -7.94 12.74 11.80
C GLY A 64 -6.92 12.40 10.71
N LEU A 65 -6.12 13.40 10.36
CA LEU A 65 -4.99 13.27 9.43
C LEU A 65 -3.69 13.33 10.21
N GLN A 66 -2.70 12.56 9.78
CA GLN A 66 -1.33 12.64 10.27
C GLN A 66 -0.39 12.72 9.07
N ASN A 67 0.38 13.81 8.96
CA ASN A 67 1.24 14.12 7.81
C ASN A 67 0.47 14.04 6.47
N GLY A 68 -0.73 14.64 6.43
CA GLY A 68 -1.62 14.62 5.26
C GLY A 68 -2.27 13.27 4.94
N MET A 69 -1.95 12.19 5.67
CA MET A 69 -2.55 10.87 5.46
C MET A 69 -3.66 10.59 6.47
N GLN A 70 -4.74 9.96 6.00
CA GLN A 70 -5.83 9.51 6.87
C GLN A 70 -5.34 8.51 7.92
N ASN A 71 -5.53 8.85 9.19
CA ASN A 71 -5.37 7.94 10.31
C ASN A 71 -6.74 7.31 10.63
N TYR A 72 -6.75 6.02 10.94
CA TYR A 72 -7.94 5.24 11.25
C TYR A 72 -7.85 4.72 12.69
N ARG A 73 -8.99 4.48 13.32
CA ARG A 73 -9.08 3.86 14.65
C ARG A 73 -10.09 2.72 14.64
N CYS A 74 -9.69 1.56 15.14
CA CYS A 74 -10.58 0.43 15.39
C CYS A 74 -11.40 0.69 16.66
N LYS A 75 -12.72 0.51 16.59
CA LYS A 75 -13.62 0.64 17.75
C LYS A 75 -13.55 -0.56 18.70
N ASP A 76 -13.20 -1.74 18.20
CA ASP A 76 -13.22 -2.96 19.01
C ASP A 76 -11.95 -3.12 19.86
N CYS A 77 -10.76 -2.80 19.32
CA CYS A 77 -9.49 -2.92 20.05
C CYS A 77 -8.78 -1.59 20.32
N GLY A 78 -9.30 -0.46 19.81
CA GLY A 78 -8.71 0.86 20.01
C GLY A 78 -7.49 1.18 19.15
N ARG A 79 -6.95 0.22 18.39
CA ARG A 79 -5.76 0.38 17.54
C ARG A 79 -5.92 1.53 16.55
N GLN A 80 -4.90 2.38 16.47
CA GLN A 80 -4.77 3.40 15.44
C GLN A 80 -3.81 2.94 14.33
N PHE A 81 -4.16 3.19 13.08
CA PHE A 81 -3.39 2.70 11.94
C PHE A 81 -3.68 3.50 10.67
N ARG A 82 -2.79 3.38 9.67
CA ARG A 82 -2.99 3.92 8.32
C ARG A 82 -3.36 2.76 7.39
N VAL A 83 -3.90 3.09 6.22
CA VAL A 83 -4.20 2.12 5.15
C VAL A 83 -2.98 1.29 4.70
N THR A 84 -1.77 1.84 4.91
CA THR A 84 -0.48 1.20 4.59
C THR A 84 0.12 0.45 5.76
N THR A 85 -0.46 0.52 6.96
CA THR A 85 0.05 -0.23 8.12
C THR A 85 0.04 -1.72 7.82
N GLY A 86 1.20 -2.37 7.99
CA GLY A 86 1.36 -3.81 7.73
C GLY A 86 1.54 -4.17 6.24
N THR A 87 1.72 -3.20 5.34
CA THR A 87 2.07 -3.46 3.94
C THR A 87 3.56 -3.23 3.69
N PHE A 88 4.09 -3.80 2.59
CA PHE A 88 5.50 -3.65 2.21
C PHE A 88 5.89 -2.20 1.86
N VAL A 89 4.92 -1.30 1.67
CA VAL A 89 5.15 0.13 1.41
C VAL A 89 4.98 1.00 2.65
N TYR A 90 4.79 0.40 3.83
CA TYR A 90 4.72 1.14 5.08
C TYR A 90 6.01 1.92 5.28
N ARG A 91 5.89 3.24 5.51
CA ARG A 91 7.01 4.20 5.67
C ARG A 91 7.86 4.46 4.42
N LEU A 92 7.52 3.92 3.25
CA LEU A 92 8.14 4.35 1.99
C LEU A 92 7.60 5.74 1.61
N GLN A 93 8.53 6.66 1.33
CA GLN A 93 8.23 8.03 0.91
C GLN A 93 8.74 8.25 -0.52
N LYS A 94 7.95 8.94 -1.35
CA LYS A 94 8.37 9.33 -2.71
C LYS A 94 9.40 10.44 -2.59
N LYS A 95 10.60 10.26 -3.16
CA LYS A 95 11.70 11.23 -3.09
C LYS A 95 11.31 12.62 -3.60
N GLU A 96 10.44 12.67 -4.60
CA GLU A 96 9.94 13.93 -5.21
C GLU A 96 8.90 14.65 -4.33
N LYS A 97 8.40 14.00 -3.26
CA LYS A 97 7.52 14.59 -2.23
C LYS A 97 8.25 14.86 -0.91
N CYS A 98 9.57 15.02 -0.94
CA CYS A 98 10.30 15.71 0.13
C CYS A 98 10.03 17.23 0.02
N TRP A 99 8.79 17.66 0.28
CA TRP A 99 8.47 19.07 0.51
C TRP A 99 8.17 19.24 1.99
N ILE A 100 9.18 19.75 2.70
CA ILE A 100 9.10 20.74 3.77
C ILE A 100 7.99 20.49 4.82
N THR A 101 8.39 19.93 5.96
CA THR A 101 7.81 20.37 7.24
C THR A 101 8.94 20.98 8.07
N SER A 102 9.50 22.09 7.60
CA SER A 102 9.96 23.13 8.53
C SER A 102 8.73 23.97 8.87
N ASP A 103 8.41 23.98 10.16
CA ASP A 103 7.67 25.03 10.87
C ASP A 103 6.20 25.26 10.52
N VAL A 104 5.32 24.72 11.38
CA VAL A 104 4.29 25.55 12.05
C VAL A 104 4.11 24.99 13.47
N TRP A 105 4.38 25.83 14.47
CA TRP A 105 4.11 25.61 15.89
C TRP A 105 2.61 25.52 16.19
#